data_AF-A0AAD4M7Q8-F1
#
_entry.id   AF-A0AAD4M7Q8-F1
#
_cell.length_a   1.000
_cell.length_b   1.000
_cell.length_c   1.000
_cell.angle_alpha   90.00
_cell.angle_beta   90.00
_cell.angle_gamma   90.00
#
_symmetry.space_group_name_H-M   'P 1'
#
loop_
_entity.id
_entity.type
_entity.pdbx_description
1 polymer ?
#
loop_
_entity_poly.entity_id
_entity_poly.type
_entity_poly.pdbx_seq_one_letter_code
_entity_poly.pdbx_strand_id
1 'polypeptide(L)'
;MSPSTESSQGCRIAEILQFYCEVQSSGYGSQQFHCFPIPRIFRLCQGESAIEITRVVKIDTSTGEVNIPHDVVQQLPKAKQWKDIIRGRGRS
;
A
#
# COMPACT_ATOMS: atom_id res chain seq x y z
N MET A 1 -32.02 1.39 27.91
CA MET A 1 -30.92 1.96 27.10
C MET A 1 -29.82 0.93 27.06
N SER A 2 -29.79 0.13 26.00
CA SER A 2 -28.78 -0.92 25.82
C SER A 2 -27.50 -0.28 25.28
N PRO A 3 -26.31 -0.71 25.71
CA PRO A 3 -25.06 -0.18 25.19
C PRO A 3 -24.99 -0.58 23.71
N SER A 4 -24.85 0.42 22.85
CA SER A 4 -24.58 0.22 21.43
C SER A 4 -23.31 -0.61 21.32
N THR A 5 -23.47 -1.84 20.84
CA THR A 5 -22.41 -2.67 20.30
C THR A 5 -21.64 -1.83 19.29
N GLU A 6 -20.48 -1.29 19.68
CA GLU A 6 -19.54 -0.74 18.72
C GLU A 6 -19.16 -1.87 17.79
N SER A 7 -19.75 -1.86 16.60
CA SER A 7 -19.33 -2.70 15.50
C SER A 7 -17.82 -2.57 15.40
N SER A 8 -17.10 -3.67 15.44
CA SER A 8 -15.77 -3.76 14.86
C SER A 8 -15.88 -3.27 13.41
N GLN A 9 -15.63 -1.98 13.18
CA GLN A 9 -15.61 -1.39 11.85
C GLN A 9 -14.39 -1.98 11.14
N GLY A 10 -14.63 -3.10 10.47
CA GLY A 10 -13.61 -3.99 9.94
C GLY A 10 -12.69 -3.27 8.97
N CYS A 11 -11.39 -3.55 9.10
CA CYS A 11 -10.44 -3.12 8.10
C CYS A 11 -10.67 -3.87 6.79
N ARG A 12 -10.53 -3.17 5.66
CA ARG A 12 -10.59 -3.78 4.34
C ARG A 12 -9.27 -3.69 3.62
N ILE A 13 -9.05 -4.61 2.69
CA ILE A 13 -7.93 -4.56 1.76
C ILE A 13 -8.38 -3.84 0.49
N ALA A 14 -7.51 -3.01 -0.06
CA ALA A 14 -7.70 -2.35 -1.34
C ALA A 14 -6.43 -2.46 -2.16
N GLU A 15 -6.57 -2.51 -3.48
CA GLU A 15 -5.47 -2.54 -4.42
C GLU A 15 -5.48 -1.29 -5.30
N ILE A 16 -4.30 -0.75 -5.58
CA ILE A 16 -4.06 0.25 -6.61
C ILE A 16 -3.03 -0.33 -7.58
N LEU A 17 -3.35 -0.33 -8.87
CA LEU A 17 -2.40 -0.68 -9.90
C LEU A 17 -1.61 0.55 -10.33
N GLN A 18 -0.29 0.53 -10.12
CA GLN A 18 0.62 1.55 -10.65
C GLN A 18 1.32 1.01 -11.89
N PHE A 19 1.87 1.90 -12.72
CA PHE A 19 2.70 1.51 -13.86
C PHE A 19 4.03 2.24 -13.80
N TYR A 20 5.11 1.50 -14.03
CA TYR A 20 6.43 2.07 -14.28
C TYR A 20 6.74 1.90 -15.76
N CYS A 21 6.99 3.00 -16.47
CA CYS A 21 7.21 3.00 -17.91
C CYS A 21 8.65 3.40 -18.25
N GLU A 22 9.28 2.62 -19.12
CA GLU A 22 10.59 2.90 -19.71
C GLU A 22 10.44 3.20 -21.20
N VAL A 23 11.30 4.09 -21.71
CA VAL A 23 11.40 4.35 -23.15
C VAL A 23 12.49 3.45 -23.73
N GLN A 24 12.14 2.61 -24.69
CA GLN A 24 13.08 1.81 -25.45
C GLN A 24 13.21 2.39 -26.86
N SER A 25 14.45 2.57 -27.30
CA SER A 25 14.73 2.96 -28.68
C SER A 25 14.71 1.69 -29.53
N SER A 26 13.69 1.55 -30.37
CA SER A 26 13.67 0.48 -31.37
C SER A 26 14.68 0.82 -32.48
N GLY A 27 15.34 -0.18 -33.06
CA GLY A 27 16.40 -0.01 -34.07
C GLY A 27 16.00 0.76 -35.34
N TYR A 28 14.71 1.07 -35.50
CA TYR A 28 14.14 1.85 -36.61
C TYR A 28 13.85 3.32 -36.27
N GLY A 29 14.30 3.81 -35.11
CA GLY A 29 14.16 5.22 -34.72
C GLY A 29 12.84 5.59 -34.05
N SER A 30 11.91 4.64 -33.88
CA SER A 30 10.71 4.83 -33.06
C SER A 30 11.01 4.62 -31.58
N GLN A 31 10.57 5.57 -30.75
CA GLN A 31 10.53 5.42 -29.29
C GLN A 31 9.30 4.59 -28.90
N GLN A 32 9.51 3.49 -28.20
CA GLN A 32 8.44 2.65 -27.69
C GLN A 32 8.42 2.72 -26.17
N PHE A 33 7.24 2.99 -25.59
CA PHE A 33 7.05 2.91 -24.15
C PHE A 33 6.76 1.46 -23.77
N HIS A 34 7.51 0.94 -22.80
CA HIS A 34 7.26 -0.34 -22.19
C HIS A 34 6.90 -0.12 -20.72
N CYS A 35 5.66 -0.48 -20.34
CA CYS A 35 5.13 -0.23 -19.00
C CYS A 35 4.95 -1.54 -18.23
N PHE A 36 5.48 -1.57 -17.02
CA PHE A 36 5.39 -2.69 -16.09
C PHE A 36 4.36 -2.38 -15.00
N PRO A 37 3.34 -3.24 -14.80
CA PRO A 37 2.39 -3.07 -13.72
C PRO A 37 3.04 -3.32 -12.35
N ILE A 38 2.72 -2.49 -11.38
CA ILE A 38 3.16 -2.56 -9.98
C ILE A 38 1.91 -2.53 -9.09
N PRO A 39 1.40 -3.70 -8.68
CA PRO A 39 0.32 -3.79 -7.69
C PRO A 39 0.74 -3.17 -6.36
N ARG A 40 -0.12 -2.33 -5.78
CA ARG A 40 0.06 -1.74 -4.45
C ARG A 40 -1.13 -2.09 -3.57
N ILE A 41 -0.87 -2.80 -2.48
CA ILE A 41 -1.91 -3.33 -1.61
C ILE A 41 -1.95 -2.48 -0.34
N PHE A 42 -3.14 -2.06 0.06
CA PHE A 42 -3.38 -1.19 1.21
C PHE A 42 -4.35 -1.82 2.19
N ARG A 43 -4.08 -1.64 3.49
CA ARG A 43 -5.03 -1.88 4.57
C ARG A 43 -5.69 -0.56 4.94
N LEU A 44 -7.02 -0.54 4.88
CA LEU A 44 -7.85 0.61 5.18
C LEU A 44 -8.71 0.30 6.40
N CYS A 45 -8.52 1.04 7.48
CA CYS A 45 -9.34 0.95 8.68
C CYS A 45 -10.00 2.29 8.95
N GLN A 46 -11.19 2.28 9.52
CA GLN A 46 -11.90 3.51 9.84
C GLN A 46 -11.16 4.29 10.93
N GLY A 47 -10.93 5.60 10.70
CA GLY A 47 -10.22 6.47 11.64
C GLY A 47 -8.68 6.34 11.63
N GLU A 48 -8.13 5.39 10.86
CA GLU A 48 -6.68 5.24 10.68
C GLU A 48 -6.24 5.68 9.28
N SER A 49 -4.96 6.03 9.15
CA SER A 49 -4.35 6.26 7.84
C SER A 49 -4.27 4.95 7.04
N ALA A 50 -4.39 5.05 5.72
CA ALA A 50 -4.12 3.92 4.84
C ALA A 50 -2.65 3.46 5.00
N ILE A 51 -2.44 2.15 5.16
CA ILE A 51 -1.10 1.56 5.29
C ILE A 51 -0.83 0.70 4.06
N GLU A 52 0.25 0.99 3.33
CA GLU A 52 0.73 0.10 2.27
C GLU A 52 1.30 -1.18 2.89
N ILE A 53 0.78 -2.32 2.46
CA ILE A 53 1.17 -3.66 2.91
C ILE A 53 1.81 -4.49 1.79
N THR A 54 2.03 -3.92 0.60
CA THR A 54 2.64 -4.60 -0.57
C THR A 54 3.95 -5.31 -0.24
N ARG A 55 4.77 -4.77 0.68
CA ARG A 55 6.08 -5.36 1.04
C ARG A 55 6.00 -6.57 1.98
N VAL A 56 4.86 -6.75 2.62
CA VAL A 56 4.67 -7.76 3.68
C VAL A 56 3.69 -8.86 3.26
N VAL A 57 3.01 -8.68 2.14
CA VAL A 57 2.22 -9.74 1.48
C VAL A 57 3.14 -10.59 0.61
N LYS A 58 2.90 -11.91 0.59
CA LYS A 58 3.58 -12.81 -0.34
C LYS A 58 2.73 -12.93 -1.60
N ILE A 59 3.29 -12.55 -2.74
CA ILE A 59 2.65 -12.72 -4.04
C ILE A 59 3.21 -14.00 -4.65
N ASP A 60 2.35 -14.97 -4.94
CA ASP A 60 2.73 -16.12 -5.75
C ASP A 60 2.95 -15.65 -7.18
N THR A 61 4.19 -15.75 -7.67
CA THR A 61 4.55 -15.25 -9.00
C THR A 61 4.04 -16.14 -10.14
N SER A 62 3.58 -17.35 -9.84
CA SER A 62 3.02 -18.30 -10.81
C SER A 62 1.51 -18.18 -10.96
N THR A 63 0.78 -17.82 -9.89
CA THR A 63 -0.68 -17.71 -9.88
C THR A 63 -1.19 -16.26 -9.78
N GLY A 64 -0.35 -15.34 -9.30
CA GLY A 64 -0.76 -13.97 -8.98
C GLY A 64 -1.54 -13.84 -7.66
N GLU A 65 -1.70 -14.93 -6.90
CA GLU A 65 -2.42 -14.91 -5.63
C GLU A 65 -1.65 -14.16 -4.54
N VAL A 66 -2.38 -13.34 -3.78
CA VAL A 66 -1.85 -12.56 -2.66
C VAL A 66 -2.17 -13.27 -1.36
N ASN A 67 -1.14 -13.76 -0.68
CA ASN A 67 -1.26 -14.32 0.67
C ASN A 67 -0.87 -13.27 1.72
N ILE A 68 -1.84 -12.92 2.58
CA ILE A 68 -1.66 -11.96 3.68
C ILE A 68 -1.60 -12.77 4.98
N PRO A 69 -0.41 -12.99 5.56
CA PRO A 69 -0.32 -13.77 6.78
C PRO A 69 -0.86 -12.95 7.98
N HIS A 70 -1.60 -13.62 8.87
CA HIS A 70 -2.39 -12.98 9.92
C HIS A 70 -1.55 -12.19 10.95
N ASP A 71 -0.28 -12.53 11.10
CA ASP A 71 0.70 -11.91 11.99
C ASP A 71 1.19 -10.54 11.50
N VAL A 72 1.24 -10.33 10.19
CA VAL A 72 1.69 -9.07 9.57
C VAL A 72 0.84 -7.89 9.98
N VAL A 73 -0.48 -8.08 10.13
CA VAL A 73 -1.42 -7.02 10.54
C VAL A 73 -1.06 -6.45 11.91
N GLN A 74 -0.49 -7.27 12.80
CA GLN A 74 -0.09 -6.85 14.15
C GLN A 74 1.28 -6.14 14.17
N GLN A 75 2.12 -6.41 13.16
CA GLN A 75 3.48 -5.87 13.05
C GLN A 75 3.59 -4.67 12.10
N LEU A 76 2.46 -4.21 11.54
CA LEU A 76 2.48 -3.05 10.64
C LEU A 76 3.10 -1.85 11.36
N PRO A 77 4.05 -1.16 10.72
CA PRO A 77 4.64 0.03 11.31
C PRO A 77 3.53 1.03 11.60
N LYS A 78 3.43 1.44 12.88
CA LYS A 78 2.55 2.52 13.30
C LYS A 78 3.07 3.82 12.69
N ALA A 79 2.64 4.12 11.48
CA ALA A 79 2.92 5.40 10.85
C ALA A 79 2.28 6.50 11.70
N LYS A 80 3.05 7.54 12.04
CA LYS A 80 2.48 8.75 12.65
C LYS A 80 1.49 9.35 11.65
N GLN A 81 0.35 9.84 12.13
CA GLN A 81 -0.56 10.56 11.24
C GLN A 81 0.17 11.80 10.70
N TRP A 82 -0.07 12.16 9.44
CA TRP A 82 0.60 13.31 8.81
C TRP A 82 0.44 14.59 9.63
N LYS A 83 -0.73 14.78 10.26
CA LYS A 83 -1.05 15.89 11.15
C LYS A 83 -0.15 15.97 12.41
N ASP A 84 0.44 14.85 12.81
CA ASP A 84 1.31 14.74 13.99
C ASP A 84 2.80 14.91 13.64
N ILE A 85 3.13 15.15 12.36
CA ILE A 85 4.49 15.41 11.91
C ILE A 85 4.85 16.87 12.20
N ILE A 86 5.45 17.11 13.35
CA ILE A 86 6.03 18.42 13.70
C ILE A 86 7.40 18.52 13.03
N ARG A 87 7.58 19.49 12.12
CA ARG A 87 8.92 19.80 11.57
C ARG A 87 9.78 20.32 12.72
N GLY A 88 10.79 19.55 13.12
CA GLY A 88 11.78 20.01 14.09
C GLY A 88 12.47 21.26 13.54
N ARG A 89 12.35 22.39 14.25
CA ARG A 89 13.23 23.54 14.04
C ARG A 89 14.65 23.05 14.34
N GLY A 90 15.46 22.88 13.31
CA GLY A 90 16.91 22.77 13.48
C GLY A 90 17.37 24.02 14.23
N ARG A 91 17.93 23.82 15.43
CA ARG A 91 18.80 24.83 16.03
C ARG A 91 20.15 24.67 15.35
N SER A 92 20.52 25.68 14.57
CA SER A 92 21.91 25.98 14.20
C SER A 92 22.75 26.25 15.45
#